data_AF-A0A7V6SSV2-F1
#
_entry.id   AF-A0A7V6SSV2-F1
#
_cell.length_a   1.000
_cell.length_b   1.000
_cell.length_c   1.000
_cell.angle_alpha   90.00
_cell.angle_beta   90.00
_cell.angle_gamma   90.00
#
_symmetry.space_group_name_H-M   'P 1'
#
loop_
_entity.id
_entity.type
_entity.pdbx_description
1 polymer ?
#
loop_
_entity_poly.entity_id
_entity_poly.type
_entity_poly.pdbx_seq_one_letter_code
_entity_poly.pdbx_strand_id
1 'polypeptide(L)'
;QLEDTMLAFRAGESDVLLSTTLIETGMDIANVNTILIENAQNLGLSQLYQLRGRVGRSNRIAYAYLFFPRDKILTEEAVARLETIREFTDFGSGFKVALRDMEIRGSGHLLGSSQSGHFADIGYELYMQMLMETAKKLKGEPIKQVVQTQIDLGISAYLPEAYISHSGVRMEIYRRIRDIDSREAMEAMEEELLDRFGDLPKEAMNLLETALIGSLASTVPFKEIRRYGDEIRCYFVEEMMPPIEWITQVDKTLSPIVRMHLHKNPRLIISPENPGDTQVLLDIFERLVLFKEEPEGYNEP
;
A
#
# COMPACT_ATOMS: atom_id res chain seq x y z
N GLN A 1 -1.90 52.63 -1.84
CA GLN A 1 -0.52 52.18 -1.52
C GLN A 1 -0.36 50.68 -1.75
N LEU A 2 -1.02 49.79 -0.98
CA LEU A 2 -0.90 48.33 -1.19
C LEU A 2 -1.38 47.90 -2.59
N GLU A 3 -2.54 48.40 -2.99
CA GLU A 3 -3.17 48.14 -4.30
C GLU A 3 -2.29 48.64 -5.46
N ASP A 4 -1.69 49.82 -5.33
CA ASP A 4 -0.79 50.38 -6.34
C ASP A 4 0.48 49.54 -6.51
N THR A 5 1.07 49.07 -5.41
CA THR A 5 2.24 48.17 -5.43
C THR A 5 1.90 46.82 -6.05
N MET A 6 0.69 46.31 -5.80
CA MET A 6 0.20 45.06 -6.39
C MET A 6 -0.07 45.19 -7.89
N LEU A 7 -0.63 46.32 -8.33
CA LEU A 7 -0.85 46.62 -9.74
C LEU A 7 0.48 46.76 -10.49
N ALA A 8 1.47 47.46 -9.91
CA ALA A 8 2.82 47.57 -10.46
C ALA A 8 3.51 46.21 -10.60
N PHE A 9 3.40 45.34 -9.57
CA PHE A 9 3.94 43.98 -9.62
C PHE A 9 3.23 43.12 -10.68
N ARG A 10 1.90 43.26 -10.85
CA ARG A 10 1.16 42.54 -11.89
C ARG A 10 1.49 43.03 -13.30
N ALA A 11 1.78 44.32 -13.45
CA ALA A 11 2.19 44.94 -14.70
C ALA A 11 3.66 44.62 -15.10
N GLY A 12 4.42 43.97 -14.21
CA GLY A 12 5.84 43.66 -14.43
C GLY A 12 6.77 44.84 -14.22
N GLU A 13 6.30 45.91 -13.56
CA GLU A 13 7.13 47.05 -13.18
C GLU A 13 8.02 46.75 -11.95
N SER A 14 7.81 45.60 -11.32
CA SER A 14 8.61 45.10 -10.20
C SER A 14 8.75 43.58 -10.28
N ASP A 15 9.97 43.07 -10.14
CA ASP A 15 10.27 41.64 -10.23
C ASP A 15 10.07 40.88 -8.92
N VAL A 16 10.12 41.58 -7.78
CA VAL A 16 10.08 40.99 -6.43
C VAL A 16 9.05 41.70 -5.55
N LEU A 17 8.15 40.92 -4.96
CA LEU A 17 7.17 41.40 -3.98
C LEU A 17 7.53 40.89 -2.58
N LEU A 18 7.95 41.79 -1.70
CA LEU A 18 8.10 41.49 -0.27
C LEU A 18 6.77 41.70 0.44
N SER A 19 6.27 40.67 1.10
CA SER A 19 4.98 40.71 1.79
C SER A 19 4.99 39.86 3.06
N THR A 20 4.07 40.17 3.97
CA THR A 20 3.80 39.32 5.14
C THR A 20 2.86 38.17 4.76
N THR A 21 2.66 37.21 5.67
CA THR A 21 1.75 36.05 5.45
C THR A 21 0.32 36.46 5.07
N LEU A 22 -0.10 37.68 5.43
CA LEU A 22 -1.29 38.36 4.94
C LEU A 22 -1.06 38.94 3.54
N ILE A 23 -0.72 38.09 2.57
CA ILE A 23 -1.04 38.45 1.18
C ILE A 23 -2.57 38.35 1.10
N GLU A 24 -3.23 39.48 0.85
CA GLU A 24 -4.67 39.61 0.72
C GLU A 24 -5.28 38.40 -0.01
N THR A 25 -6.28 37.82 0.64
CA THR A 25 -7.15 36.79 0.07
C THR A 25 -7.66 37.25 -1.29
N GLY A 26 -7.30 36.53 -2.35
CA GLY A 26 -7.94 36.69 -3.66
C GLY A 26 -7.03 37.04 -4.83
N MET A 27 -5.74 37.35 -4.62
CA MET A 27 -4.85 37.64 -5.74
C MET A 27 -4.16 36.39 -6.28
N ASP A 28 -4.69 35.92 -7.42
CA ASP A 28 -4.03 34.97 -8.30
C ASP A 28 -3.02 35.72 -9.19
N ILE A 29 -1.73 35.48 -8.97
CA ILE A 29 -0.68 36.04 -9.81
C ILE A 29 -0.09 34.89 -10.63
N ALA A 30 -0.80 34.53 -11.70
CA ALA A 30 -0.47 33.41 -12.59
C ALA A 30 0.97 33.42 -13.14
N ASN A 31 1.61 34.60 -13.16
CA ASN A 31 2.98 34.79 -13.64
C ASN A 31 4.07 34.52 -12.59
N VAL A 32 3.72 34.30 -11.31
CA VAL A 32 4.71 34.01 -10.27
C VAL A 32 4.97 32.51 -10.19
N ASN A 33 6.21 32.14 -10.43
CA ASN A 33 6.69 30.77 -10.37
C ASN A 33 7.54 30.48 -9.13
N THR A 34 7.95 31.48 -8.35
CA THR A 34 8.87 31.27 -7.22
C THR A 34 8.36 31.97 -5.97
N ILE A 35 8.28 31.23 -4.86
CA ILE A 35 7.99 31.77 -3.54
C ILE A 35 9.11 31.45 -2.56
N LEU A 36 9.52 32.45 -1.77
CA LEU A 36 10.50 32.33 -0.70
C LEU A 36 9.80 32.60 0.62
N ILE A 37 9.77 31.59 1.50
CA ILE A 37 9.08 31.65 2.79
C ILE A 37 10.15 31.69 3.88
N GLU A 38 10.31 32.85 4.50
CA GLU A 38 11.17 33.01 5.67
C GLU A 38 10.48 32.49 6.94
N ASN A 39 11.25 31.91 7.86
CA ASN A 39 10.77 31.39 9.14
C ASN A 39 9.64 30.35 9.01
N ALA A 40 9.75 29.44 8.04
CA ALA A 40 8.74 28.45 7.72
C ALA A 40 8.36 27.55 8.92
N GLN A 41 9.27 27.34 9.87
CA GLN A 41 9.02 26.56 11.09
C GLN A 41 7.93 27.15 11.99
N ASN A 42 7.68 28.45 11.89
CA ASN A 42 6.65 29.13 12.68
C ASN A 42 5.25 29.04 12.04
N LEU A 43 5.16 28.57 10.80
CA LEU A 43 3.91 28.50 10.05
C LEU A 43 3.26 27.13 10.21
N GLY A 44 1.94 27.11 10.32
CA GLY A 44 1.14 25.90 10.30
C GLY A 44 1.19 25.22 8.92
N LEU A 45 0.95 23.90 8.89
CA LEU A 45 1.02 23.12 7.65
C LEU A 45 0.03 23.65 6.60
N SER A 46 -1.19 23.98 7.03
CA SER A 46 -2.23 24.59 6.20
C SER A 46 -1.83 25.95 5.63
N GLN A 47 -1.11 26.78 6.39
CA GLN A 47 -0.60 28.07 5.92
C GLN A 47 0.49 27.88 4.86
N LEU A 48 1.43 26.97 5.09
CA LEU A 48 2.47 26.62 4.12
C LEU A 48 1.86 26.09 2.82
N TYR A 49 0.83 25.24 2.92
CA TYR A 49 0.12 24.71 1.77
C TYR A 49 -0.63 25.81 0.98
N GLN A 50 -1.29 26.73 1.68
CA GLN A 50 -1.96 27.87 1.05
C GLN A 50 -0.97 28.80 0.34
N LEU A 51 0.18 29.09 0.95
CA LEU A 51 1.23 29.91 0.34
C LEU A 51 1.82 29.23 -0.90
N ARG A 52 2.07 27.92 -0.84
CA ARG A 52 2.51 27.13 -1.99
C ARG A 52 1.50 27.15 -3.14
N GLY A 53 0.20 27.06 -2.84
CA GLY A 53 -0.87 27.10 -3.85
C GLY A 53 -1.07 28.46 -4.55
N ARG A 54 -0.31 29.49 -4.16
CA ARG A 54 -0.28 30.80 -4.84
C ARG A 54 0.76 30.88 -5.96
N VAL A 55 1.63 29.88 -6.10
CA VAL A 55 2.59 29.78 -7.21
C VAL A 55 2.34 28.52 -8.05
N GLY A 56 2.78 28.51 -9.31
CA GLY A 56 2.67 27.31 -10.17
C GLY A 56 1.30 27.12 -10.82
N ARG A 57 0.60 28.20 -11.14
CA ARG A 57 -0.67 28.19 -11.90
C ARG A 57 -0.47 28.31 -13.42
N SER A 58 0.77 28.43 -13.87
CA SER A 58 1.14 28.44 -15.30
C SER A 58 1.75 27.11 -15.72
N ASN A 59 1.94 26.89 -17.03
CA ASN A 59 2.57 25.70 -17.60
C ASN A 59 4.11 25.66 -17.37
N ARG A 60 4.61 26.35 -16.34
CA ARG A 60 6.02 26.43 -15.97
C ARG A 60 6.19 25.85 -14.58
N ILE A 61 7.29 25.11 -14.40
CA ILE A 61 7.66 24.58 -13.08
C ILE A 61 7.79 25.74 -12.10
N ALA A 62 7.17 25.58 -10.94
CA ALA A 62 7.26 26.52 -9.85
C ALA A 62 8.10 25.96 -8.70
N TYR A 63 8.75 26.86 -7.97
CA TYR A 63 9.65 26.55 -6.87
C TYR A 63 9.15 27.22 -5.59
N ALA A 64 9.16 26.47 -4.49
CA ALA A 64 8.88 27.00 -3.16
C ALA A 64 10.08 26.71 -2.25
N TYR A 65 10.72 27.77 -1.76
CA TYR A 65 11.86 27.67 -0.85
C TYR A 65 11.41 28.00 0.57
N LEU A 66 11.55 27.04 1.49
CA LEU A 66 11.20 27.17 2.89
C LEU A 66 12.50 27.37 3.70
N PHE A 67 12.66 28.55 4.28
CA PHE A 67 13.85 28.89 5.07
C PHE A 67 13.53 28.84 6.57
N PHE A 68 14.49 28.34 7.35
CA PHE A 68 14.45 28.33 8.81
C PHE A 68 15.84 28.68 9.39
N PRO A 69 15.92 29.21 10.62
CA PRO A 69 17.18 29.60 11.24
C PRO A 69 18.10 28.40 11.46
N ARG A 70 19.40 28.53 11.12
CA ARG A 70 20.40 27.47 11.28
C ARG A 70 20.72 27.14 12.75
N ASP A 71 20.58 28.12 13.64
CA ASP A 71 21.05 28.02 15.03
C ASP A 71 19.94 27.63 16.02
N LYS A 72 18.75 27.23 15.52
CA LYS A 72 17.63 26.79 16.36
C LYS A 72 17.41 25.30 16.22
N ILE A 73 17.27 24.63 17.36
CA ILE A 73 16.76 23.25 17.40
C ILE A 73 15.29 23.31 17.00
N LEU A 74 14.94 22.67 15.89
CA LEU A 74 13.56 22.50 15.48
C LEU A 74 12.90 21.47 16.39
N THR A 75 11.66 21.75 16.81
CA THR A 75 10.82 20.75 17.45
C THR A 75 10.56 19.60 16.48
N GLU A 76 10.44 18.36 16.97
CA GLU A 76 10.09 17.19 16.14
C GLU A 76 8.84 17.46 15.29
N GLU A 77 7.84 18.14 15.86
CA GLU A 77 6.62 18.57 15.17
C GLU A 77 6.89 19.49 13.96
N ALA A 78 7.87 20.39 14.07
CA ALA A 78 8.20 21.34 13.01
C ALA A 78 9.01 20.67 11.91
N VAL A 79 9.89 19.72 12.26
CA VAL A 79 10.62 18.89 11.29
C VAL A 79 9.63 18.04 10.49
N ALA A 80 8.78 17.27 11.17
CA ALA A 80 7.77 16.42 10.54
C ALA A 80 6.85 17.24 9.61
N ARG A 81 6.46 18.44 10.03
CA ARG A 81 5.64 19.37 9.21
C ARG A 81 6.35 19.82 7.93
N LEU A 82 7.62 20.20 8.03
CA LEU A 82 8.43 20.66 6.88
C LEU A 82 8.75 19.51 5.91
N GLU A 83 8.91 18.29 6.41
CA GLU A 83 9.05 17.09 5.58
C GLU A 83 7.74 16.73 4.88
N THR A 84 6.63 16.76 5.61
CA THR A 84 5.28 16.52 5.09
C THR A 84 4.96 17.44 3.90
N ILE A 85 5.20 18.75 4.02
CA ILE A 85 4.93 19.68 2.91
C ILE A 85 5.84 19.45 1.69
N ARG A 86 7.04 18.87 1.89
CA ARG A 86 7.97 18.51 0.82
C ARG A 86 7.53 17.25 0.08
N GLU A 87 6.91 16.28 0.76
CA GLU A 87 6.44 15.02 0.17
C GLU A 87 5.12 15.16 -0.60
N PHE A 88 4.22 16.03 -0.15
CA PHE A 88 2.93 16.23 -0.81
C PHE A 88 3.01 17.21 -2.00
N THR A 89 3.70 16.82 -3.08
CA THR A 89 3.89 17.67 -4.28
C THR A 89 2.74 17.63 -5.28
N ASP A 90 1.83 16.65 -5.18
CA ASP A 90 0.78 16.46 -6.19
C ASP A 90 -0.43 17.39 -6.01
N PHE A 91 -0.95 17.87 -7.14
CA PHE A 91 -2.15 18.70 -7.23
C PHE A 91 -3.37 17.92 -6.74
N GLY A 92 -4.09 18.44 -5.73
CA GLY A 92 -5.23 17.75 -5.08
C GLY A 92 -4.96 17.19 -3.68
N SER A 93 -3.76 17.37 -3.13
CA SER A 93 -3.33 16.88 -1.81
C SER A 93 -3.89 17.62 -0.59
N GLY A 94 -4.69 18.68 -0.77
CA GLY A 94 -5.15 19.56 0.32
C GLY A 94 -5.97 18.86 1.41
N PHE A 95 -6.71 17.80 1.06
CA PHE A 95 -7.45 16.99 2.03
C PHE A 95 -6.51 16.13 2.91
N LYS A 96 -5.48 15.52 2.31
CA LYS A 96 -4.46 14.73 3.02
C LYS A 96 -3.66 15.63 3.98
N VAL A 97 -3.38 16.86 3.57
CA VAL A 97 -2.65 17.85 4.36
C VAL A 97 -3.46 18.30 5.58
N ALA A 98 -4.77 18.56 5.43
CA ALA A 98 -5.64 18.93 6.55
C ALA A 98 -5.78 17.79 7.58
N LEU A 99 -5.77 16.53 7.14
CA LEU A 99 -5.88 15.36 8.02
C LEU A 99 -4.59 15.12 8.83
N ARG A 100 -3.41 15.19 8.19
CA ARG A 100 -2.13 15.12 8.93
C ARG A 100 -1.97 16.29 9.90
N ASP A 101 -2.44 17.49 9.55
CA ASP A 101 -2.46 18.64 10.48
C ASP A 101 -3.34 18.36 11.72
N MET A 102 -4.45 17.63 11.56
CA MET A 102 -5.33 17.23 12.66
C MET A 102 -4.71 16.14 13.56
N GLU A 103 -3.95 15.21 12.98
CA GLU A 103 -3.24 14.14 13.70
C GLU A 103 -1.99 14.65 14.42
N ILE A 104 -1.20 15.52 13.78
CA ILE A 104 -0.04 16.19 14.39
C ILE A 104 -0.49 17.01 15.61
N ARG A 105 -1.67 17.65 15.54
CA ARG A 105 -2.30 18.36 16.66
C ARG A 105 -2.95 17.44 17.71
N GLY A 106 -2.88 16.11 17.55
CA GLY A 106 -3.36 15.14 18.52
C GLY A 106 -4.89 14.98 18.63
N SER A 107 -5.67 15.50 17.68
CA SER A 107 -7.15 15.47 17.74
C SER A 107 -7.79 14.14 17.30
N GLY A 108 -7.01 13.06 17.22
CA GLY A 108 -7.42 11.72 16.76
C GLY A 108 -7.86 10.73 17.84
N HIS A 109 -8.19 11.18 19.07
CA HIS A 109 -8.77 10.30 20.09
C HIS A 109 -10.25 10.02 19.81
N LEU A 110 -10.55 9.17 18.84
CA LEU A 110 -11.88 8.56 18.71
C LEU A 110 -12.03 7.30 19.57
N LEU A 111 -10.93 6.70 20.02
CA LEU A 111 -10.91 5.57 20.96
C LEU A 111 -9.81 5.82 22.01
N GLY A 112 -10.15 5.59 23.27
CA GLY A 112 -9.49 6.13 24.45
C GLY A 112 -7.98 5.88 24.59
N SER A 113 -7.36 6.77 25.34
CA SER A 113 -5.98 6.78 25.77
C SER A 113 -5.54 5.49 26.44
N SER A 114 -4.54 4.78 25.88
CA SER A 114 -3.42 4.11 26.60
C SER A 114 -2.69 3.01 25.79
N GLN A 115 -2.08 3.34 24.64
CA GLN A 115 -0.84 2.71 24.09
C GLN A 115 -0.57 3.22 22.67
N SER A 116 -0.02 4.43 22.59
CA SER A 116 0.17 5.21 21.37
C SER A 116 1.51 4.93 20.68
N GLY A 117 1.63 3.77 20.01
CA GLY A 117 2.80 3.47 19.16
C GLY A 117 2.46 2.88 17.80
N HIS A 118 1.44 2.00 17.72
CA HIS A 118 1.10 1.29 16.47
C HIS A 118 -0.40 1.17 16.18
N PHE A 119 -1.28 1.55 17.11
CA PHE A 119 -2.73 1.38 16.93
C PHE A 119 -3.43 2.54 16.19
N ALA A 120 -2.80 3.72 16.13
CA ALA A 120 -3.39 4.90 15.49
C ALA A 120 -3.39 4.82 13.96
N ASP A 121 -2.38 4.20 13.34
CA ASP A 121 -2.26 4.07 11.88
C ASP A 121 -3.35 3.17 11.27
N ILE A 122 -3.77 2.14 12.01
CA ILE A 122 -4.74 1.13 11.54
C ILE A 122 -6.15 1.73 11.34
N GLY A 123 -6.53 2.73 12.14
CA GLY A 123 -7.86 3.34 12.07
C GLY A 123 -8.07 4.20 10.83
N TYR A 124 -7.05 4.94 10.39
CA TYR A 124 -7.09 5.77 9.20
C TYR A 124 -7.08 4.94 7.92
N GLU A 125 -6.19 3.94 7.85
CA GLU A 125 -6.09 3.05 6.70
C GLU A 125 -7.43 2.33 6.46
N LEU A 126 -8.04 1.82 7.52
CA LEU A 126 -9.37 1.21 7.46
C LEU A 126 -10.46 2.20 7.02
N TYR A 127 -10.45 3.44 7.55
CA TYR A 127 -11.43 4.46 7.16
C TYR A 127 -11.28 4.86 5.68
N MET A 128 -10.05 5.05 5.20
CA MET A 128 -9.78 5.34 3.79
C MET A 128 -10.17 4.17 2.89
N GLN A 129 -9.90 2.94 3.30
CA GLN A 129 -10.35 1.76 2.59
C GLN A 129 -11.88 1.73 2.46
N MET A 130 -12.61 1.93 3.57
CA MET A 130 -14.08 2.01 3.57
C MET A 130 -14.62 3.12 2.67
N LEU A 131 -13.97 4.29 2.67
CA LEU A 131 -14.39 5.44 1.87
C LEU A 131 -14.12 5.22 0.38
N MET A 132 -12.96 4.64 0.03
CA MET A 132 -12.64 4.24 -1.34
C MET A 132 -13.58 3.15 -1.84
N GLU A 133 -13.86 2.12 -1.04
CA GLU A 133 -14.85 1.10 -1.36
C GLU A 133 -16.22 1.73 -1.62
N THR A 134 -16.67 2.63 -0.74
CA THR A 134 -17.97 3.32 -0.89
C THR A 134 -18.01 4.21 -2.14
N ALA A 135 -16.94 4.92 -2.45
CA ALA A 135 -16.83 5.73 -3.66
C ALA A 135 -16.89 4.87 -4.94
N LYS A 136 -16.26 3.68 -4.93
CA LYS A 136 -16.38 2.69 -6.01
C LYS A 136 -17.81 2.18 -6.16
N LYS A 137 -18.54 1.90 -5.06
CA LYS A 137 -19.98 1.54 -5.10
C LYS A 137 -20.81 2.61 -5.83
N LEU A 138 -20.59 3.88 -5.49
CA LEU A 138 -21.35 5.00 -6.04
C LEU A 138 -21.05 5.26 -7.53
N LYS A 139 -19.83 4.95 -7.98
CA LYS A 139 -19.44 5.01 -9.39
C LYS A 139 -19.91 3.82 -10.23
N GLY A 140 -20.51 2.79 -9.62
CA GLY A 140 -20.92 1.56 -10.30
C GLY A 140 -19.75 0.65 -10.68
N GLU A 141 -18.56 0.87 -10.12
CA GLU A 141 -17.42 -0.02 -10.32
C GLU A 141 -17.63 -1.31 -9.52
N PRO A 142 -17.41 -2.50 -10.09
CA PRO A 142 -17.53 -3.76 -9.36
C PRO A 142 -16.47 -3.78 -8.26
N ILE A 143 -16.92 -3.79 -7.00
CA ILE A 143 -16.03 -4.08 -5.88
C ILE A 143 -15.66 -5.55 -6.00
N LYS A 144 -14.39 -5.82 -6.31
CA LYS A 144 -13.81 -7.14 -6.07
C LYS A 144 -13.95 -7.41 -4.57
N GLN A 145 -14.89 -8.27 -4.20
CA GLN A 145 -15.00 -8.78 -2.84
C GLN A 145 -13.71 -9.54 -2.55
N VAL A 146 -12.84 -8.95 -1.74
CA VAL A 146 -11.64 -9.64 -1.26
C VAL A 146 -12.14 -10.72 -0.31
N VAL A 147 -12.12 -11.97 -0.75
CA VAL A 147 -12.40 -13.09 0.14
C VAL A 147 -11.18 -13.20 1.05
N GLN A 148 -11.39 -13.04 2.36
CA GLN A 148 -10.33 -13.34 3.34
C GLN A 148 -10.14 -14.85 3.39
N THR A 149 -9.23 -15.35 2.56
CA THR A 149 -8.86 -16.77 2.52
C THR A 149 -8.09 -17.13 3.78
N GLN A 150 -8.62 -18.05 4.59
CA GLN A 150 -7.87 -18.61 5.72
C GLN A 150 -6.92 -19.70 5.21
N ILE A 151 -5.65 -19.61 5.57
CA ILE A 151 -4.60 -20.54 5.09
C ILE A 151 -3.95 -21.21 6.31
N ASP A 152 -4.05 -22.53 6.35
CA ASP A 152 -3.37 -23.38 7.33
C ASP A 152 -2.77 -24.60 6.62
N LEU A 153 -1.51 -24.46 6.20
CA LEU A 153 -0.78 -25.51 5.50
C LEU A 153 -0.03 -26.45 6.45
N GLY A 154 -0.02 -26.19 7.77
CA GLY A 154 0.80 -26.94 8.72
C GLY A 154 2.30 -26.89 8.42
N ILE A 155 2.77 -25.81 7.77
CA ILE A 155 4.16 -25.60 7.37
C ILE A 155 4.83 -24.66 8.38
N SER A 156 6.06 -24.98 8.75
CA SER A 156 6.89 -24.16 9.61
C SER A 156 7.39 -22.93 8.83
N ALA A 157 6.64 -21.84 8.91
CA ALA A 157 6.88 -20.59 8.20
C ALA A 157 7.05 -19.43 9.21
N TYR A 158 8.30 -19.01 9.43
CA TYR A 158 8.64 -17.90 10.32
C TYR A 158 10.06 -17.41 10.05
N LEU A 159 10.38 -16.18 10.46
CA LEU A 159 11.74 -15.64 10.46
C LEU A 159 12.45 -16.05 11.76
N PRO A 160 13.46 -16.94 11.73
CA PRO A 160 14.17 -17.35 12.94
C PRO A 160 14.91 -16.20 13.59
N GLU A 161 14.96 -16.17 14.93
CA GLU A 161 15.72 -15.16 15.67
C GLU A 161 17.22 -15.25 15.41
N ALA A 162 17.72 -16.45 15.08
CA ALA A 162 19.11 -16.66 14.67
C ALA A 162 19.44 -16.00 13.32
N TYR A 163 18.45 -15.79 12.45
CA TYR A 163 18.63 -15.16 11.14
C TYR A 163 18.48 -13.64 11.24
N ILE A 164 17.40 -13.17 11.86
CA ILE A 164 17.19 -11.74 12.14
C ILE A 164 17.01 -11.56 13.64
N SER A 165 18.08 -11.14 14.32
CA SER A 165 18.11 -11.00 15.78
C SER A 165 17.29 -9.80 16.26
N HIS A 166 17.37 -8.66 15.56
CA HIS A 166 16.67 -7.44 15.97
C HIS A 166 15.16 -7.53 15.70
N SER A 167 14.34 -7.51 16.75
CA SER A 167 12.88 -7.66 16.68
C SER A 167 12.17 -6.60 15.83
N GLY A 168 12.62 -5.33 15.91
CA GLY A 168 12.09 -4.23 15.09
C GLY A 168 12.24 -4.47 13.58
N VAL A 169 13.46 -4.82 13.14
CA VAL A 169 13.75 -5.18 11.75
C VAL A 169 12.93 -6.41 11.33
N ARG A 170 12.88 -7.44 12.18
CA ARG A 170 12.09 -8.64 11.90
C ARG A 170 10.60 -8.33 11.67
N MET A 171 10.02 -7.41 12.46
CA MET A 171 8.64 -6.98 12.30
C MET A 171 8.41 -6.15 11.02
N GLU A 172 9.38 -5.32 10.64
CA GLU A 172 9.34 -4.60 9.38
C GLU A 172 9.34 -5.56 8.19
N ILE A 173 10.23 -6.56 8.21
CA ILE A 173 10.29 -7.62 7.21
C ILE A 173 8.97 -8.41 7.17
N TYR A 174 8.41 -8.81 8.31
CA TYR A 174 7.09 -9.47 8.35
C TYR A 174 5.98 -8.66 7.68
N ARG A 175 5.95 -7.33 7.88
CA ARG A 175 4.96 -6.47 7.22
C ARG A 175 5.14 -6.48 5.71
N ARG A 176 6.38 -6.32 5.24
CA ARG A 176 6.70 -6.33 3.80
C ARG A 176 6.38 -7.66 3.13
N ILE A 177 6.67 -8.78 3.80
CA ILE A 177 6.35 -10.12 3.29
C ILE A 177 4.84 -10.29 3.10
N ARG A 178 4.01 -9.76 4.02
CA ARG A 178 2.55 -9.82 3.92
C ARG A 178 2.02 -9.08 2.69
N ASP A 179 2.75 -8.07 2.22
CA ASP A 179 2.36 -7.24 1.08
C ASP A 179 2.92 -7.79 -0.25
N ILE A 180 3.55 -8.97 -0.26
CA ILE A 180 3.96 -9.67 -1.48
C ILE A 180 2.72 -10.08 -2.26
N ASP A 181 2.60 -9.56 -3.48
CA ASP A 181 1.47 -9.81 -4.36
C ASP A 181 1.84 -10.60 -5.63
N SER A 182 3.12 -10.64 -6.01
CA SER A 182 3.63 -11.32 -7.21
C SER A 182 4.91 -12.12 -6.96
N ARG A 183 5.26 -13.00 -7.92
CA ARG A 183 6.52 -13.76 -7.90
C ARG A 183 7.73 -12.84 -7.94
N GLU A 184 7.69 -11.79 -8.74
CA GLU A 184 8.78 -10.80 -8.83
C GLU A 184 8.98 -10.07 -7.50
N ALA A 185 7.89 -9.74 -6.78
CA ALA A 185 7.98 -9.13 -5.46
C ALA A 185 8.59 -10.09 -4.43
N MET A 186 8.26 -11.39 -4.52
CA MET A 186 8.84 -12.43 -3.67
C MET A 186 10.35 -12.59 -3.95
N GLU A 187 10.74 -12.70 -5.22
CA GLU A 187 12.14 -12.85 -5.64
C GLU A 187 12.97 -11.62 -5.24
N ALA A 188 12.44 -10.41 -5.41
CA ALA A 188 13.11 -9.18 -4.95
C ALA A 188 13.29 -9.16 -3.42
N MET A 189 12.31 -9.68 -2.67
CA MET A 189 12.41 -9.81 -1.22
C MET A 189 13.45 -10.85 -0.82
N GLU A 190 13.51 -11.97 -1.53
CA GLU A 190 14.52 -13.01 -1.35
C GLU A 190 15.93 -12.47 -1.59
N GLU A 191 16.17 -11.78 -2.71
CA GLU A 191 17.46 -11.16 -3.03
C GLU A 191 17.88 -10.15 -1.96
N GLU A 192 16.96 -9.31 -1.48
CA GLU A 192 17.26 -8.36 -0.41
C GLU A 192 17.63 -9.07 0.90
N LEU A 193 16.88 -10.11 1.27
CA LEU A 193 17.16 -10.87 2.49
C LEU A 193 18.53 -11.55 2.40
N LEU A 194 18.86 -12.10 1.23
CA LEU A 194 20.14 -12.73 0.96
C LEU A 194 21.30 -11.73 1.06
N ASP A 195 21.17 -10.54 0.45
CA ASP A 195 22.20 -9.50 0.48
C ASP A 195 22.43 -8.95 1.90
N ARG A 196 21.34 -8.78 2.68
CA ARG A 196 21.40 -8.17 4.02
C ARG A 196 21.77 -9.15 5.13
N PHE A 197 21.29 -10.39 5.06
CA PHE A 197 21.34 -11.35 6.17
C PHE A 197 22.00 -12.68 5.80
N GLY A 198 22.37 -12.89 4.54
CA GLY A 198 22.96 -14.13 4.04
C GLY A 198 21.91 -15.21 3.77
N ASP A 199 22.37 -16.47 3.68
CA ASP A 199 21.56 -17.62 3.27
C ASP A 199 20.23 -17.71 4.02
N LEU A 200 19.12 -17.78 3.28
CA LEU A 200 17.78 -17.88 3.86
C LEU A 200 17.57 -19.26 4.50
N PRO A 201 17.18 -19.32 5.79
CA PRO A 201 16.73 -20.56 6.40
C PRO A 201 15.47 -21.09 5.71
N LYS A 202 15.25 -22.41 5.79
CA LYS A 202 14.08 -23.05 5.20
C LYS A 202 12.77 -22.44 5.70
N GLU A 203 12.69 -22.09 6.98
CA GLU A 203 11.49 -21.49 7.58
C GLU A 203 11.20 -20.08 7.05
N ALA A 204 12.23 -19.33 6.67
CA ALA A 204 12.09 -18.01 6.06
C ALA A 204 11.67 -18.13 4.59
N MET A 205 12.21 -19.11 3.86
CA MET A 205 11.78 -19.40 2.48
C MET A 205 10.31 -19.85 2.45
N ASN A 206 9.94 -20.79 3.32
CA ASN A 206 8.55 -21.24 3.47
C ASN A 206 7.61 -20.06 3.76
N LEU A 207 8.06 -19.04 4.50
CA LEU A 207 7.27 -17.85 4.81
C LEU A 207 7.02 -16.99 3.57
N LEU A 208 8.03 -16.77 2.72
CA LEU A 208 7.89 -16.05 1.45
C LEU A 208 6.93 -16.78 0.51
N GLU A 209 7.13 -18.10 0.34
CA GLU A 209 6.30 -18.92 -0.54
C GLU A 209 4.86 -19.02 -0.03
N THR A 210 4.65 -19.14 1.29
CA THR A 210 3.30 -19.15 1.88
C THR A 210 2.59 -17.81 1.69
N ALA A 211 3.31 -16.69 1.78
CA ALA A 211 2.74 -15.37 1.52
C ALA A 211 2.28 -15.23 0.06
N LEU A 212 3.11 -15.66 -0.89
CA LEU A 212 2.76 -15.65 -2.32
C LEU A 212 1.59 -16.61 -2.63
N ILE A 213 1.60 -17.83 -2.08
CA ILE A 213 0.46 -18.77 -2.16
C ILE A 213 -0.82 -18.07 -1.68
N GLY A 214 -0.74 -17.30 -0.59
CA GLY A 214 -1.89 -16.55 -0.08
C GLY A 214 -2.38 -15.45 -1.00
N SER A 215 -1.45 -14.69 -1.63
CA SER A 215 -1.80 -13.72 -2.67
C SER A 215 -2.49 -14.40 -3.85
N LEU A 216 -1.89 -15.45 -4.41
CA LEU A 216 -2.44 -16.21 -5.55
C LEU A 216 -3.81 -16.80 -5.21
N ALA A 217 -3.94 -17.42 -4.04
CA ALA A 217 -5.18 -18.00 -3.55
C ALA A 217 -6.31 -16.97 -3.38
N SER A 218 -5.99 -15.70 -3.05
CA SER A 218 -6.98 -14.62 -2.92
C SER A 218 -7.64 -14.25 -4.25
N THR A 219 -6.98 -14.57 -5.37
CA THR A 219 -7.53 -14.34 -6.71
C THR A 219 -8.59 -15.37 -7.08
N VAL A 220 -8.57 -16.55 -6.45
CA VAL A 220 -9.56 -17.61 -6.62
C VAL A 220 -10.55 -17.51 -5.46
N PRO A 221 -11.86 -17.80 -5.63
CA PRO A 221 -12.85 -17.65 -4.56
C PRO A 221 -12.76 -18.77 -3.50
N PHE A 222 -11.57 -19.00 -2.95
CA PHE A 222 -11.34 -19.91 -1.84
C PHE A 222 -11.72 -19.22 -0.52
N LYS A 223 -12.56 -19.89 0.27
CA LYS A 223 -12.89 -19.51 1.64
C LYS A 223 -11.79 -19.95 2.61
N GLU A 224 -11.29 -21.15 2.43
CA GLU A 224 -10.37 -21.81 3.36
C GLU A 224 -9.46 -22.77 2.60
N ILE A 225 -8.18 -22.75 2.92
CA ILE A 225 -7.16 -23.68 2.43
C ILE A 225 -6.55 -24.35 3.66
N ARG A 226 -6.76 -25.66 3.80
CA ARG A 226 -6.24 -26.41 4.94
C ARG A 226 -5.58 -27.71 4.52
N ARG A 227 -4.45 -28.03 5.13
CA ARG A 227 -3.80 -29.33 5.01
C ARG A 227 -4.47 -30.39 5.92
N TYR A 228 -4.71 -31.56 5.35
CA TYR A 228 -5.21 -32.76 6.01
C TYR A 228 -4.30 -33.95 5.66
N GLY A 229 -3.29 -34.19 6.49
CA GLY A 229 -2.29 -35.24 6.24
C GLY A 229 -1.49 -34.93 4.98
N ASP A 230 -1.69 -35.73 3.94
CA ASP A 230 -1.01 -35.59 2.65
C ASP A 230 -1.84 -34.87 1.58
N GLU A 231 -3.05 -34.42 1.94
CA GLU A 231 -3.92 -33.66 1.05
C GLU A 231 -4.02 -32.20 1.52
N ILE A 232 -4.15 -31.27 0.57
CA ILE A 232 -4.56 -29.89 0.83
C ILE A 232 -5.95 -29.71 0.26
N ARG A 233 -6.86 -29.20 1.07
CA ARG A 233 -8.26 -28.97 0.71
C ARG A 233 -8.53 -27.49 0.66
N CYS A 234 -8.86 -27.01 -0.53
CA CYS A 234 -9.24 -25.63 -0.80
C CYS A 234 -10.77 -25.58 -0.97
N TYR A 235 -11.47 -25.01 0.01
CA TYR A 235 -12.92 -24.89 0.00
C TYR A 235 -13.33 -23.61 -0.72
N PHE A 236 -14.26 -23.71 -1.66
CA PHE A 236 -14.80 -22.54 -2.35
C PHE A 236 -15.86 -21.84 -1.51
N VAL A 237 -16.06 -20.54 -1.77
CA VAL A 237 -17.23 -19.81 -1.30
C VAL A 237 -18.44 -20.29 -2.11
N GLU A 238 -19.50 -20.78 -1.44
CA GLU A 238 -20.67 -21.39 -2.09
C GLU A 238 -21.36 -20.47 -3.12
N GLU A 239 -21.31 -19.16 -2.89
CA GLU A 239 -21.93 -18.13 -3.73
C GLU A 239 -21.02 -17.66 -4.88
N MET A 240 -19.74 -18.04 -4.89
CA MET A 240 -18.74 -17.63 -5.87
C MET A 240 -17.99 -18.84 -6.42
N MET A 241 -18.70 -19.67 -7.18
CA MET A 241 -18.06 -20.79 -7.87
C MET A 241 -17.26 -20.31 -9.09
N PRO A 242 -16.07 -20.89 -9.35
CA PRO A 242 -15.33 -20.61 -10.57
C PRO A 242 -16.11 -21.06 -11.82
N PRO A 243 -15.86 -20.46 -13.00
CA PRO A 243 -16.49 -20.86 -14.26
C PRO A 243 -16.25 -22.33 -14.59
N ILE A 244 -17.21 -22.97 -15.28
CA ILE A 244 -17.10 -24.39 -15.71
C ILE A 244 -15.87 -24.62 -16.60
N GLU A 245 -15.49 -23.63 -17.41
CA GLU A 245 -14.29 -23.66 -18.25
C GLU A 245 -13.02 -23.84 -17.41
N TRP A 246 -12.87 -23.01 -16.37
CA TRP A 246 -11.75 -23.10 -15.42
C TRP A 246 -11.72 -24.47 -14.73
N ILE A 247 -12.87 -24.95 -14.25
CA ILE A 247 -13.00 -26.28 -13.61
C ILE A 247 -12.51 -27.39 -14.55
N THR A 248 -12.91 -27.31 -15.82
CA THR A 248 -12.59 -28.33 -16.82
C THR A 248 -11.11 -28.32 -17.20
N GLN A 249 -10.48 -27.13 -17.30
CA GLN A 249 -9.05 -27.01 -17.57
C GLN A 249 -8.21 -27.56 -16.41
N VAL A 250 -8.57 -27.21 -15.17
CA VAL A 250 -7.88 -27.72 -13.97
C VAL A 250 -7.95 -29.24 -13.90
N ASP A 251 -9.13 -29.83 -14.13
CA ASP A 251 -9.31 -31.28 -14.10
C ASP A 251 -8.53 -31.99 -15.22
N LYS A 252 -8.40 -31.40 -16.41
CA LYS A 252 -7.64 -31.98 -17.52
C LYS A 252 -6.12 -31.92 -17.31
N THR A 253 -5.62 -30.79 -16.83
CA THR A 253 -4.17 -30.51 -16.81
C THR A 253 -3.49 -30.94 -15.51
N LEU A 254 -4.22 -30.93 -14.40
CA LEU A 254 -3.64 -31.21 -13.07
C LEU A 254 -4.12 -32.54 -12.46
N SER A 255 -4.97 -33.31 -13.14
CA SER A 255 -5.31 -34.68 -12.72
C SER A 255 -4.11 -35.62 -12.93
N PRO A 256 -3.78 -36.52 -11.98
CA PRO A 256 -4.55 -36.89 -10.78
C PRO A 256 -4.17 -36.12 -9.49
N ILE A 257 -3.25 -35.16 -9.57
CA ILE A 257 -2.70 -34.39 -8.44
C ILE A 257 -3.79 -33.48 -7.85
N VAL A 258 -4.63 -32.90 -8.69
CA VAL A 258 -5.76 -32.06 -8.30
C VAL A 258 -7.08 -32.76 -8.63
N ARG A 259 -7.98 -32.82 -7.66
CA ARG A 259 -9.32 -33.39 -7.80
C ARG A 259 -10.38 -32.41 -7.32
N MET A 260 -11.48 -32.31 -8.06
CA MET A 260 -12.57 -31.40 -7.73
C MET A 260 -13.79 -32.16 -7.21
N HIS A 261 -14.27 -31.75 -6.03
CA HIS A 261 -15.52 -32.23 -5.45
C HIS A 261 -16.52 -31.09 -5.43
N LEU A 262 -17.47 -31.09 -6.37
CA LEU A 262 -18.43 -29.99 -6.59
C LEU A 262 -19.80 -30.19 -5.92
N HIS A 263 -20.00 -31.30 -5.22
CA HIS A 263 -21.26 -31.64 -4.55
C HIS A 263 -21.14 -31.49 -3.03
N LYS A 264 -21.99 -30.64 -2.42
CA LYS A 264 -22.06 -30.33 -0.97
C LYS A 264 -20.68 -29.98 -0.36
N ASN A 265 -20.46 -28.69 -0.05
CA ASN A 265 -19.14 -28.11 0.26
C ASN A 265 -18.15 -28.24 -0.91
N PRO A 266 -18.31 -27.42 -1.96
CA PRO A 266 -17.43 -27.46 -3.12
C PRO A 266 -15.98 -27.23 -2.70
N ARG A 267 -15.09 -28.14 -3.11
CA ARG A 267 -13.68 -28.08 -2.75
C ARG A 267 -12.78 -28.64 -3.84
N LEU A 268 -11.58 -28.10 -3.90
CA LEU A 268 -10.46 -28.59 -4.67
C LEU A 268 -9.52 -29.32 -3.71
N ILE A 269 -9.13 -30.54 -4.04
CA ILE A 269 -8.22 -31.38 -3.27
C ILE A 269 -6.91 -31.48 -4.06
N ILE A 270 -5.81 -31.07 -3.45
CA ILE A 270 -4.46 -31.18 -3.98
C ILE A 270 -3.76 -32.31 -3.22
N SER A 271 -3.23 -33.30 -3.92
CA SER A 271 -2.48 -34.43 -3.35
C SER A 271 -1.05 -34.41 -3.91
N PRO A 272 -0.19 -33.49 -3.43
CA PRO A 272 1.19 -33.39 -3.89
C PRO A 272 2.02 -34.58 -3.39
N GLU A 273 3.12 -34.90 -4.09
CA GLU A 273 4.05 -35.96 -3.67
C GLU A 273 4.74 -35.62 -2.33
N ASN A 274 5.02 -34.33 -2.10
CA ASN A 274 5.54 -33.83 -0.82
C ASN A 274 4.70 -32.64 -0.31
N PRO A 275 3.71 -32.89 0.55
CA PRO A 275 2.80 -31.86 1.07
C PRO A 275 3.45 -30.86 2.02
N GLY A 276 4.69 -31.10 2.44
CA GLY A 276 5.50 -30.14 3.21
C GLY A 276 6.43 -29.28 2.36
N ASP A 277 6.41 -29.46 1.03
CA ASP A 277 7.22 -28.70 0.10
C ASP A 277 6.42 -27.53 -0.47
N THR A 278 6.71 -26.33 0.04
CA THR A 278 6.04 -25.09 -0.34
C THR A 278 6.25 -24.72 -1.80
N GLN A 279 7.37 -25.12 -2.41
CA GLN A 279 7.66 -24.84 -3.81
C GLN A 279 6.72 -25.61 -4.74
N VAL A 280 6.49 -26.89 -4.44
CA VAL A 280 5.51 -27.72 -5.17
C VAL A 280 4.10 -27.14 -5.06
N LEU A 281 3.74 -26.60 -3.88
CA LEU A 281 2.44 -25.96 -3.69
C LEU A 281 2.34 -24.66 -4.48
N LEU A 282 3.39 -23.84 -4.43
CA LEU A 282 3.44 -22.58 -5.16
C LEU A 282 3.22 -22.80 -6.66
N ASP A 283 3.95 -23.74 -7.27
CA ASP A 283 3.80 -24.09 -8.69
C ASP A 283 2.37 -24.50 -9.06
N ILE A 284 1.69 -25.23 -8.16
CA ILE A 284 0.29 -25.63 -8.37
C ILE A 284 -0.62 -24.39 -8.31
N PHE A 285 -0.45 -23.51 -7.32
CA PHE A 285 -1.26 -22.29 -7.20
C PHE A 285 -1.05 -21.31 -8.34
N GLU A 286 0.17 -21.19 -8.88
CA GLU A 286 0.44 -20.36 -10.06
C GLU A 286 -0.30 -20.88 -11.29
N ARG A 287 -0.29 -22.20 -11.52
CA ARG A 287 -1.08 -22.82 -12.60
C ARG A 287 -2.57 -22.59 -12.43
N LEU A 288 -3.09 -22.68 -11.20
CA LEU A 288 -4.51 -22.41 -10.91
C LEU A 288 -4.91 -20.96 -11.28
N VAL A 289 -4.02 -19.99 -11.08
CA VAL A 289 -4.26 -18.58 -11.47
C VAL A 289 -4.16 -18.40 -12.98
N LEU A 290 -3.17 -19.00 -13.65
CA LEU A 290 -3.01 -18.90 -15.11
C LEU A 290 -4.27 -19.35 -15.88
N PHE A 291 -4.90 -20.46 -15.46
CA PHE A 291 -6.15 -20.94 -16.08
C PHE A 291 -7.33 -19.97 -15.94
N LYS A 292 -7.25 -18.99 -15.04
CA LYS A 292 -8.25 -17.94 -14.88
C LYS A 292 -8.05 -16.81 -15.87
N GLU A 293 -6.80 -16.51 -16.23
CA GLU A 293 -6.44 -15.39 -17.11
C GLU A 293 -6.51 -15.77 -18.60
N GLU A 294 -6.29 -17.04 -18.95
CA GLU A 294 -6.39 -17.55 -20.32
C GLU A 294 -7.38 -18.73 -20.44
N PRO A 295 -8.69 -18.48 -20.59
CA PRO A 295 -9.66 -19.54 -20.89
C PRO A 295 -9.46 -20.20 -22.28
N GLU A 296 -8.67 -19.59 -23.17
CA GLU A 296 -8.28 -20.11 -24.48
C GLU A 296 -6.78 -19.87 -24.71
N GLY A 297 -5.90 -20.82 -24.37
CA GLY A 297 -4.46 -20.53 -24.58
C GLY A 297 -3.43 -21.63 -24.41
N TYR A 298 -3.62 -22.60 -23.51
CA TYR A 298 -2.57 -23.59 -23.27
C TYR A 298 -2.68 -24.80 -24.22
N ASN A 299 -2.29 -24.62 -25.48
CA ASN A 299 -1.74 -25.73 -26.27
C ASN A 299 -0.26 -25.84 -25.90
N GLU A 300 0.11 -26.96 -25.27
CA GLU A 300 1.48 -27.34 -24.95
C GLU A 300 2.40 -27.26 -26.19
N PRO A 301 3.71 -27.02 -26.03
CA PRO A 301 4.72 -27.54 -26.95
C PRO A 301 4.97 -29.04 -26.75
#